data_AF-A0AA88TYK3-F1
#
_entry.id   AF-A0AA88TYK3-F1
#
_cell.length_a   1.000
_cell.length_b   1.000
_cell.length_c   1.000
_cell.angle_alpha   90.00
_cell.angle_beta   90.00
_cell.angle_gamma   90.00
#
_symmetry.space_group_name_H-M   'P 1'
#
loop_
_entity.id
_entity.type
_entity.pdbx_description
1 polymer ?
#
loop_
_entity_poly.entity_id
_entity_poly.type
_entity_poly.pdbx_seq_one_letter_code
_entity_poly.pdbx_strand_id
1 'polypeptide(L)'
;MVKDLAVAVFGRGTLATHGLSGRAGNANKGTTAKPALDQDKVMLILDTVQKKFPDVPIKFIRAALREKLNDEHKLQARKME
;
A
#
# COMPACT_ATOMS: atom_id res chain seq x y z
N MET A 1 7.73 10.01 -3.47
CA MET A 1 8.25 9.79 -2.10
C MET A 1 7.54 8.66 -1.35
N VAL A 2 6.27 8.78 -0.96
CA VAL A 2 5.57 7.72 -0.19
C VAL A 2 5.57 6.38 -0.94
N LYS A 3 5.31 6.43 -2.25
CA LYS A 3 5.32 5.26 -3.14
C LYS A 3 6.72 4.61 -3.22
N ASP A 4 7.78 5.41 -3.23
CA ASP A 4 9.17 4.93 -3.32
C ASP A 4 9.62 4.31 -1.98
N LEU A 5 9.26 4.95 -0.87
CA LEU A 5 9.51 4.42 0.47
C LEU A 5 8.78 3.09 0.69
N ALA A 6 7.53 2.99 0.23
CA ALA A 6 6.79 1.73 0.28
C ALA A 6 7.48 0.61 -0.51
N VAL A 7 8.04 0.91 -1.68
CA VAL A 7 8.82 -0.06 -2.47
C VAL A 7 10.10 -0.46 -1.73
N ALA A 8 10.78 0.49 -1.09
CA ALA A 8 11.99 0.20 -0.33
C ALA A 8 11.72 -0.68 0.92
N VAL A 9 10.60 -0.45 1.61
CA VAL A 9 10.26 -1.15 2.86
C VAL A 9 9.66 -2.55 2.62
N PHE A 10 8.80 -2.70 1.61
CA PHE A 10 8.06 -3.94 1.38
C PHE A 10 8.53 -4.73 0.15
N GLY A 11 9.18 -4.08 -0.80
CA GLY A 11 9.45 -4.66 -2.12
C GLY A 11 8.21 -4.70 -3.02
N ARG A 12 8.44 -4.71 -4.34
CA ARG A 12 7.36 -4.68 -5.35
C ARG A 12 6.44 -5.91 -5.31
N GLY A 13 7.00 -7.10 -5.09
CA GLY A 13 6.22 -8.34 -5.03
C GLY A 13 5.21 -8.36 -3.89
N THR A 14 5.63 -7.92 -2.70
CA THR A 14 4.73 -7.77 -1.55
C THR A 14 3.64 -6.75 -1.82
N LEU A 15 3.99 -5.59 -2.39
CA LEU A 15 3.02 -4.54 -2.71
C LEU A 15 1.96 -4.98 -3.73
N ALA A 16 2.31 -5.85 -4.67
CA ALA A 16 1.39 -6.33 -5.69
C ALA A 16 0.37 -7.37 -5.15
N THR A 17 0.76 -8.11 -4.09
CA THR A 17 0.00 -9.23 -3.52
C THR A 17 -0.74 -8.90 -2.23
N HIS A 18 -0.31 -7.88 -1.48
CA HIS A 18 -0.89 -7.49 -0.20
C HIS A 18 -1.86 -6.31 -0.31
N GLY A 19 -2.69 -6.13 0.72
CA GLY A 19 -3.58 -4.99 0.92
C GLY A 19 -3.21 -4.20 2.17
N LEU A 20 -3.73 -2.98 2.31
CA LEU A 20 -3.38 -2.12 3.45
C LEU A 20 -3.91 -2.64 4.80
N SER A 21 -5.06 -3.32 4.82
CA SER A 21 -5.73 -3.75 6.07
C SER A 21 -6.24 -5.18 6.03
N GLY A 22 -5.88 -5.97 5.01
CA GLY A 22 -6.36 -7.34 4.87
C GLY A 22 -7.85 -7.48 4.54
N ARG A 23 -8.57 -6.38 4.28
CA ARG A 23 -10.01 -6.40 4.00
C ARG A 23 -10.27 -6.32 2.51
N ALA A 24 -11.20 -7.14 2.02
CA ALA A 24 -11.75 -6.96 0.69
C ALA A 24 -12.49 -5.61 0.62
N GLY A 25 -12.23 -4.83 -0.43
CA GLY A 25 -12.99 -3.61 -0.67
C GLY A 25 -14.46 -3.91 -0.93
N ASN A 26 -15.34 -2.93 -0.73
CA ASN A 26 -16.79 -3.14 -0.90
C ASN A 26 -17.16 -3.56 -2.34
N ALA A 27 -16.40 -3.10 -3.33
CA ALA A 27 -16.54 -3.50 -4.73
C ALA A 27 -16.12 -4.97 -5.02
N ASN A 28 -15.36 -5.58 -4.11
CA ASN A 28 -14.82 -6.94 -4.22
C ASN A 28 -15.36 -7.84 -3.11
N LYS A 29 -16.54 -7.51 -2.56
CA LYS A 29 -17.19 -8.27 -1.49
C LYS A 29 -17.48 -9.69 -1.99
N GLY A 30 -16.83 -10.69 -1.38
CA GLY A 30 -16.93 -12.10 -1.76
C GLY A 30 -15.69 -12.66 -2.50
N THR A 31 -14.70 -11.83 -2.83
CA THR A 31 -13.40 -12.31 -3.32
C THR A 31 -12.42 -12.57 -2.18
N THR A 32 -11.44 -13.46 -2.40
CA THR A 32 -10.36 -13.71 -1.44
C THR A 32 -9.65 -12.41 -1.10
N ALA A 33 -9.72 -11.99 0.17
CA ALA A 33 -9.08 -10.77 0.62
C ALA A 33 -7.56 -10.92 0.55
N LYS A 34 -6.86 -9.91 0.02
CA LYS A 34 -5.40 -9.86 0.05
C LYS A 34 -4.91 -9.84 1.50
N PRO A 35 -3.81 -10.53 1.85
CA PRO A 35 -3.20 -10.42 3.18
C PRO A 35 -2.83 -8.96 3.50
N ALA A 36 -2.88 -8.59 4.78
CA ALA A 36 -2.51 -7.24 5.21
C ALA A 36 -0.99 -7.04 5.14
N LEU A 37 -0.54 -5.84 4.76
CA LEU A 37 0.83 -5.42 5.03
C LEU A 37 1.14 -5.49 6.52
N ASP A 38 2.41 -5.67 6.86
CA ASP A 38 2.93 -5.50 8.21
C ASP A 38 2.58 -4.09 8.72
N GLN A 39 1.73 -4.04 9.75
CA GLN A 39 1.15 -2.80 10.25
C GLN A 39 2.17 -1.92 10.98
N ASP A 40 3.21 -2.51 11.57
CA ASP A 40 4.27 -1.77 12.26
C ASP A 40 5.10 -1.01 11.23
N LYS A 41 5.43 -1.66 10.10
CA LYS A 41 6.09 -1.02 8.96
C LYS A 41 5.22 0.06 8.31
N VAL A 42 3.90 -0.17 8.23
CA VAL A 42 2.97 0.85 7.74
C VAL A 42 2.98 2.07 8.66
N MET A 43 2.91 1.88 9.98
CA MET A 43 2.97 2.97 10.95
C MET A 43 4.29 3.74 10.85
N LEU A 44 5.42 3.04 10.71
CA LEU A 44 6.73 3.68 10.56
C LEU A 44 6.78 4.58 9.31
N ILE A 45 6.22 4.14 8.19
CA ILE A 45 6.11 4.96 6.98
C ILE A 45 5.25 6.19 7.23
N LEU A 46 4.08 6.01 7.87
CA LEU A 46 3.18 7.13 8.16
C LEU A 46 3.87 8.17 9.05
N ASP A 47 4.51 7.73 10.14
CA ASP A 47 5.24 8.60 11.07
C ASP A 47 6.42 9.32 10.39
N THR A 48 7.22 8.59 9.60
CA THR A 48 8.35 9.17 8.86
C THR A 48 7.90 10.25 7.88
N VAL A 49 6.81 10.00 7.14
CA VAL A 49 6.27 10.95 6.18
C VAL A 49 5.62 12.13 6.90
N GLN A 50 4.90 11.90 8.00
CA GLN A 50 4.26 12.95 8.78
C GLN A 50 5.29 13.89 9.44
N LYS A 51 6.40 13.34 9.96
CA LYS A 51 7.50 14.14 10.50
C LYS A 51 8.14 15.03 9.45
N LYS A 52 8.24 14.56 8.21
CA LYS A 52 8.82 15.33 7.10
C LYS A 52 7.83 16.32 6.49
N PHE A 53 6.54 16.02 6.54
CA PHE A 53 5.45 16.83 5.98
C PHE A 53 4.33 16.97 7.01
N PRO A 54 4.52 17.79 8.05
CA PRO A 54 3.56 17.90 9.17
C PRO A 54 2.20 18.42 8.73
N ASP A 55 2.14 19.23 7.67
CA ASP A 55 0.90 19.82 7.16
C ASP A 55 0.09 18.86 6.28
N VAL A 56 0.66 17.70 5.91
CA VAL A 56 -0.03 16.72 5.07
C VAL A 56 -0.87 15.79 5.96
N PRO A 57 -2.20 15.74 5.78
CA PRO A 57 -3.02 14.80 6.54
C PRO A 57 -2.67 13.34 6.25
N ILE A 58 -2.60 12.52 7.30
CA ILE A 58 -2.32 11.06 7.22
C ILE A 58 -3.21 10.34 6.20
N LYS A 59 -4.46 10.79 6.01
CA LYS A 59 -5.39 10.22 5.02
C LYS A 59 -4.82 10.22 3.60
N PHE A 60 -4.06 11.25 3.21
CA PHE A 60 -3.44 11.35 1.89
C PHE A 60 -2.23 10.43 1.76
N ILE A 61 -1.47 10.27 2.84
CA ILE A 61 -0.35 9.30 2.90
C ILE A 61 -0.89 7.88 2.71
N ARG A 62 -1.98 7.53 3.42
CA ARG A 62 -2.67 6.24 3.26
C ARG A 62 -3.27 6.06 1.86
N ALA A 63 -3.77 7.12 1.24
CA ALA A 63 -4.27 7.08 -0.14
C ALA A 63 -3.14 6.77 -1.13
N ALA A 64 -1.99 7.45 -1.01
CA ALA A 64 -0.83 7.21 -1.85
C ALA A 64 -0.29 5.77 -1.71
N LEU A 65 -0.33 5.19 -0.50
CA LEU A 65 0.00 3.77 -0.29
C LEU A 65 -0.98 2.84 -1.01
N ARG A 66 -2.29 3.09 -0.91
CA ARG A 66 -3.32 2.28 -1.60
C ARG A 66 -3.17 2.33 -3.11
N GLU A 67 -2.93 3.53 -3.66
CA GLU A 67 -2.66 3.68 -5.09
C GLU A 67 -1.46 2.84 -5.51
N LYS A 68 -0.36 2.89 -4.74
CA LYS A 68 0.84 2.12 -5.06
C LYS A 68 0.60 0.61 -5.04
N LEU A 69 -0.16 0.10 -4.07
CA LEU A 69 -0.57 -1.31 -4.03
C LEU A 69 -1.34 -1.71 -5.29
N ASN A 70 -2.27 -0.85 -5.74
CA ASN A 70 -3.03 -1.09 -6.97
C ASN A 70 -2.16 -1.01 -8.22
N ASP A 71 -1.23 -0.06 -8.28
CA ASP A 71 -0.30 0.10 -9.40
C ASP A 71 0.58 -1.14 -9.58
N GLU A 72 1.20 -1.62 -8.49
CA GLU A 72 2.04 -2.82 -8.53
C GLU A 72 1.23 -4.08 -8.85
N HIS A 73 -0.01 -4.18 -8.36
CA HIS A 73 -0.90 -5.28 -8.72
C HIS A 73 -1.21 -5.33 -10.22
N LYS A 74 -1.55 -4.18 -10.82
CA LYS A 74 -1.80 -4.07 -12.26
C LYS A 74 -0.55 -4.39 -13.08
N LEU A 75 0.62 -3.92 -12.63
CA LEU A 75 1.90 -4.21 -13.27
C LEU A 75 2.26 -5.70 -13.19
N GLN A 76 1.97 -6.37 -12.08
CA GLN A 76 2.18 -7.80 -11.95
C GLN A 76 1.26 -8.58 -12.89
N ALA A 77 -0.01 -8.21 -12.99
CA ALA A 77 -0.97 -8.85 -13.90
C ALA A 77 -0.51 -8.77 -15.37
N ARG A 78 -0.02 -7.60 -15.81
CA ARG A 78 0.51 -7.41 -17.18
C ARG A 78 1.78 -8.18 -17.49
N LYS A 79 2.55 -8.62 -16.48
CA LYS A 79 3.77 -9.43 -16.67
C LYS A 79 3.47 -10.93 -16.77
N MET A 80 2.23 -11.34 -16.49
CA MET A 80 1.77 -12.72 -16.57
C MET A 80 0.96 -13.01 -17.83
N GLU A 81 0.70 -12.00 -18.66
CA GLU A 81 0.26 -12.11 -20.08
C GLU A 81 1.48 -12.27 -20.99
#